data_AF-A0A9D1C4P9-F1
#
_entry.id   AF-A0A9D1C4P9-F1
#
_cell.length_a   1.000
_cell.length_b   1.000
_cell.length_c   1.000
_cell.angle_alpha   90.00
_cell.angle_beta   90.00
_cell.angle_gamma   90.00
#
_symmetry.space_group_name_H-M   'P 1'
#
loop_
_entity.id
_entity.type
_entity.pdbx_description
1 polymer ?
#
loop_
_entity_poly.entity_id
_entity_poly.type
_entity_poly.pdbx_seq_one_letter_code
_entity_poly.pdbx_strand_id
1 'polypeptide(L)'
;MLYVQGGNKHQKKLSQQLFNFCCGDLFPNITKPIIDLNIHPIEDAMAWTDYEGDGKFFIEIESSLAERQFIITFCHEMIHVCQFLAGVEVSEVAAYQHEQDLADRFAQSLTAKA
;
A
#
# COMPACT_ATOMS: atom_id res chain seq x y z
N MET A 1 -10.47 4.30 -3.99
CA MET A 1 -10.03 4.65 -5.36
C MET A 1 -8.54 4.96 -5.30
N LEU A 2 -7.76 4.62 -6.32
CA LEU A 2 -6.31 4.87 -6.34
C LEU A 2 -5.97 5.83 -7.49
N TYR A 3 -5.25 6.89 -7.19
CA TYR A 3 -4.65 7.80 -8.16
C TYR A 3 -3.13 7.66 -8.08
N VAL A 4 -2.46 7.38 -9.20
CA VAL A 4 -1.01 7.14 -9.20
C VAL A 4 -0.27 8.18 -10.03
N GLN A 5 0.65 8.87 -9.38
CA GLN A 5 1.60 9.83 -9.96
C GLN A 5 3.04 9.31 -9.84
N GLY A 6 3.94 9.84 -10.67
CA GLY A 6 5.32 9.36 -10.73
C GLY A 6 5.43 7.91 -11.24
N GLY A 7 6.54 7.23 -10.96
CA GLY A 7 6.77 5.82 -11.26
C GLY A 7 6.77 5.43 -12.75
N ASN A 8 7.32 4.25 -13.03
CA ASN A 8 7.28 3.68 -14.38
C ASN A 8 5.95 2.94 -14.65
N LYS A 9 5.71 2.55 -15.91
CA LYS A 9 4.47 1.87 -16.32
C LYS A 9 4.21 0.57 -15.54
N HIS A 10 5.27 -0.15 -15.17
CA HIS A 10 5.17 -1.39 -14.41
C HIS A 10 4.75 -1.11 -12.97
N GLN A 11 5.39 -0.17 -12.29
CA GLN A 11 5.03 0.26 -10.93
C GLN A 11 3.57 0.74 -10.83
N LYS A 12 3.08 1.50 -11.82
CA LYS A 12 1.67 1.93 -11.85
C LYS A 12 0.70 0.75 -11.94
N LYS A 13 0.99 -0.21 -12.81
CA LYS A 13 0.16 -1.41 -12.97
C LYS A 13 0.17 -2.25 -11.69
N LEU A 14 1.36 -2.45 -11.12
CA LEU A 14 1.58 -3.18 -9.88
C LEU A 14 0.83 -2.53 -8.71
N SER A 15 0.92 -1.21 -8.57
CA SER A 15 0.20 -0.44 -7.55
C SER A 15 -1.31 -0.63 -7.63
N GLN A 16 -1.87 -0.63 -8.84
CA GLN A 16 -3.30 -0.87 -9.02
C GLN A 16 -3.71 -2.29 -8.60
N GLN A 17 -2.86 -3.29 -8.88
CA GLN A 17 -3.09 -4.68 -8.47
C GLN A 17 -3.00 -4.82 -6.94
N LEU A 18 -1.97 -4.23 -6.33
CA LEU A 18 -1.76 -4.22 -4.88
C LEU A 18 -2.91 -3.55 -4.15
N PHE A 19 -3.32 -2.35 -4.59
CA PHE A 19 -4.43 -1.64 -4.00
C PHE A 19 -5.73 -2.45 -4.02
N ASN A 20 -6.04 -3.07 -5.16
CA ASN A 20 -7.25 -3.88 -5.30
C ASN A 20 -7.20 -5.13 -4.40
N PHE A 21 -6.04 -5.76 -4.30
CA PHE A 21 -5.83 -6.90 -3.42
C PHE A 21 -5.97 -6.50 -1.95
N CYS A 22 -5.22 -5.50 -1.50
CA CYS A 22 -5.25 -5.02 -0.12
C CYS A 22 -6.65 -4.53 0.27
N CYS A 23 -7.39 -3.88 -0.65
CA CYS A 23 -8.77 -3.50 -0.36
C CYS A 23 -9.71 -4.69 -0.18
N GLY A 24 -9.49 -5.78 -0.91
CA GLY A 24 -10.27 -7.01 -0.72
C GLY A 24 -9.97 -7.70 0.60
N ASP A 25 -8.70 -7.64 1.03
CA ASP A 25 -8.22 -8.35 2.22
C ASP A 25 -8.47 -7.57 3.52
N LEU A 26 -8.06 -6.29 3.55
CA LEU A 26 -8.08 -5.44 4.74
C LEU A 26 -9.42 -4.73 4.94
N PHE A 27 -10.17 -4.48 3.86
CA PHE A 27 -11.39 -3.67 3.89
C PHE A 27 -12.65 -4.42 3.42
N PRO A 28 -12.93 -5.65 3.90
CA PRO A 28 -14.05 -6.43 3.38
C PRO A 28 -15.43 -5.80 3.67
N ASN A 29 -15.55 -5.02 4.76
CA ASN A 29 -16.83 -4.51 5.27
C ASN A 29 -16.86 -2.98 5.46
N ILE A 30 -15.85 -2.26 4.98
CA ILE A 30 -15.77 -0.79 5.13
C ILE A 30 -15.63 -0.10 3.77
N THR A 31 -15.96 1.19 3.74
CA THR A 31 -15.74 2.03 2.56
C THR A 31 -14.27 2.02 2.19
N LYS A 32 -13.96 1.68 0.93
CA LYS A 32 -12.58 1.64 0.44
C LYS A 32 -11.94 3.03 0.52
N PRO A 33 -10.69 3.15 0.98
CA PRO A 33 -9.99 4.43 1.06
C PRO A 33 -9.83 5.07 -0.33
N ILE A 34 -9.69 6.38 -0.34
CA ILE A 34 -9.18 7.13 -1.49
C ILE A 34 -7.69 7.36 -1.23
N ILE A 35 -6.84 6.96 -2.17
CA ILE A 35 -5.39 7.06 -2.04
C ILE A 35 -4.82 7.82 -3.23
N ASP A 36 -4.11 8.91 -2.94
CA ASP A 36 -3.21 9.59 -3.87
C ASP A 36 -1.79 9.05 -3.65
N LEU A 37 -1.31 8.22 -4.57
CA LEU A 37 0.00 7.59 -4.52
C LEU A 37 1.00 8.35 -5.40
N ASN A 38 2.11 8.78 -4.81
CA ASN A 38 3.23 9.40 -5.52
C ASN A 38 4.48 8.49 -5.48
N ILE A 39 4.95 8.04 -6.63
CA ILE A 39 6.13 7.16 -6.74
C ILE A 39 7.30 7.98 -7.26
N HIS A 40 8.18 8.41 -6.37
CA HIS A 40 9.30 9.31 -6.69
C HIS A 40 10.46 9.11 -5.72
N PRO A 41 11.65 9.67 -5.98
CA PRO A 41 12.76 9.61 -5.03
C PRO A 41 12.41 10.34 -3.73
N ILE A 42 12.57 9.68 -2.60
CA ILE A 42 12.37 10.23 -1.26
C ILE A 42 13.63 10.00 -0.40
N GLU A 43 13.91 10.93 0.50
CA GLU A 43 15.08 10.86 1.38
C GLU A 43 14.73 10.16 2.70
N ASP A 44 15.68 9.36 3.22
CA ASP A 44 15.67 8.74 4.54
C ASP A 44 14.48 7.81 4.88
N ALA A 45 13.67 7.41 3.89
CA ALA A 45 12.55 6.48 4.08
C ALA A 45 12.29 5.62 2.83
N MET A 46 11.52 4.53 2.99
CA MET A 46 11.00 3.74 1.86
C MET A 46 9.62 4.20 1.42
N ALA A 47 8.84 4.76 2.35
CA ALA A 47 7.54 5.36 2.09
C ALA A 47 7.10 6.28 3.24
N TRP A 48 6.06 7.06 2.97
CA TRP A 48 5.34 7.86 3.95
C TRP A 48 3.83 7.73 3.69
N THR A 49 3.03 7.80 4.76
CA THR A 49 1.56 7.83 4.67
C THR A 49 0.99 8.96 5.52
N ASP A 50 0.21 9.83 4.89
CA ASP A 50 -0.52 10.92 5.53
C ASP A 50 -2.04 10.75 5.38
N TYR A 51 -2.78 11.16 6.40
CA TYR A 51 -4.24 11.26 6.36
C TYR A 51 -4.66 12.70 6.02
N GLU A 52 -5.38 12.87 4.91
CA GLU A 52 -5.80 14.17 4.40
C GLU A 52 -7.24 14.55 4.78
N GLY A 53 -7.94 13.70 5.55
CA GLY A 53 -9.36 13.89 5.88
C GLY A 53 -10.30 13.10 4.98
N ASP A 54 -11.55 12.92 5.41
CA ASP A 54 -12.64 12.31 4.63
C ASP A 54 -12.34 10.91 4.03
N GLY A 55 -11.46 10.14 4.70
CA GLY A 55 -11.05 8.81 4.22
C GLY A 55 -10.08 8.86 3.03
N LYS A 56 -9.48 10.03 2.78
CA LYS A 56 -8.43 10.27 1.80
C LYS A 56 -7.06 10.17 2.47
N PHE A 57 -6.15 9.49 1.78
CA PHE A 57 -4.77 9.32 2.18
C PHE A 57 -3.83 9.72 1.06
N PHE A 58 -2.68 10.24 1.44
CA PHE A 58 -1.56 10.50 0.55
C PHE A 58 -0.44 9.53 0.92
N ILE A 59 0.08 8.81 -0.07
CA ILE A 59 1.17 7.85 0.10
C ILE A 59 2.30 8.21 -0.84
N GLU A 60 3.52 8.27 -0.33
CA GLU A 60 4.73 8.40 -1.13
C GLU A 60 5.56 7.13 -1.02
N ILE A 61 6.10 6.63 -2.13
CA ILE A 61 6.96 5.43 -2.14
C ILE A 61 8.21 5.70 -2.97
N GLU A 62 9.37 5.31 -2.43
CA GLU A 62 10.67 5.40 -3.10
C GLU A 62 10.65 4.68 -4.46
N SER A 63 10.90 5.46 -5.51
CA SER A 63 10.83 4.98 -6.90
C SER A 63 11.88 3.93 -7.28
N SER A 64 13.02 3.90 -6.58
CA SER A 64 14.16 3.02 -6.87
C SER A 64 14.08 1.65 -6.19
N LEU A 65 13.03 1.38 -5.39
CA LEU A 65 12.84 0.09 -4.73
C LEU A 65 12.77 -1.06 -5.74
N ALA A 66 13.43 -2.18 -5.40
CA ALA A 66 13.24 -3.42 -6.12
C ALA A 66 11.77 -3.87 -6.00
N GLU A 67 11.25 -4.58 -6.99
CA GLU A 67 9.83 -4.94 -7.06
C GLU A 67 9.29 -5.59 -5.78
N ARG A 68 10.05 -6.54 -5.18
CA ARG A 68 9.66 -7.18 -3.93
C ARG A 68 9.60 -6.20 -2.76
N GLN A 69 10.56 -5.28 -2.66
CA GLN A 69 10.56 -4.24 -1.63
C GLN A 69 9.40 -3.27 -1.83
N PHE A 70 9.12 -2.88 -3.09
CA PHE A 70 7.99 -2.04 -3.43
C PHE A 70 6.66 -2.68 -2.99
N ILE A 71 6.48 -3.98 -3.25
CA ILE A 71 5.30 -4.75 -2.81
C ILE A 71 5.16 -4.73 -1.28
N ILE A 72 6.22 -5.07 -0.55
CA ILE A 72 6.20 -5.10 0.92
C ILE A 72 5.89 -3.73 1.49
N THR A 73 6.58 -2.69 0.99
CA THR A 73 6.41 -1.30 1.43
C THR A 73 4.97 -0.84 1.17
N PHE A 74 4.41 -1.12 -0.01
CA PHE A 74 3.02 -0.79 -0.29
C PHE A 74 2.07 -1.50 0.69
N CYS A 75 2.30 -2.79 0.98
CA CYS A 75 1.51 -3.55 1.94
C CYS A 75 1.60 -2.95 3.35
N HIS A 76 2.79 -2.50 3.77
CA HIS A 76 3.02 -1.79 5.03
C HIS A 76 2.15 -0.53 5.14
N GLU A 77 2.23 0.35 4.13
CA GLU A 77 1.42 1.58 4.10
C GLU A 77 -0.09 1.27 4.12
N MET A 78 -0.54 0.23 3.42
CA MET A 78 -1.95 -0.19 3.44
C MET A 78 -2.40 -0.70 4.82
N ILE A 79 -1.50 -1.29 5.61
CA ILE A 79 -1.79 -1.66 7.00
C ILE A 79 -1.95 -0.41 7.86
N HIS A 80 -1.13 0.63 7.67
CA HIS A 80 -1.33 1.92 8.36
C HIS A 80 -2.66 2.57 8.01
N VAL A 81 -3.03 2.60 6.73
CA VAL A 81 -4.35 3.06 6.29
C VAL A 81 -5.46 2.28 7.00
N CYS A 82 -5.30 0.96 7.15
CA CYS A 82 -6.26 0.12 7.85
C CYS A 82 -6.36 0.42 9.35
N GLN A 83 -5.22 0.57 10.02
CA GLN A 83 -5.17 0.94 11.43
C GLN A 83 -5.86 2.30 11.65
N PHE A 84 -5.56 3.28 10.80
CA PHE A 84 -6.16 4.60 10.86
C PHE A 84 -7.68 4.56 10.69
N LEU A 85 -8.17 3.87 9.65
CA LEU A 85 -9.61 3.75 9.40
C LEU A 85 -10.36 2.96 10.49
N ALA A 86 -9.69 2.00 11.14
CA ALA A 86 -10.25 1.27 12.26
C ALA A 86 -10.28 2.09 13.57
N GLY A 87 -9.67 3.28 13.60
CA GLY A 87 -9.59 4.12 14.79
C GLY A 87 -8.72 3.52 15.89
N VAL A 88 -7.77 2.65 15.53
CA VAL A 88 -6.78 2.10 16.47
C VAL A 88 -5.48 2.89 16.39
N GLU A 89 -4.66 2.78 17.45
CA GLU A 89 -3.33 3.38 17.43
C GLU A 89 -2.48 2.76 16.30
N VAL A 90 -1.86 3.62 15.50
CA VAL A 90 -0.96 3.21 14.42
C VAL A 90 0.27 2.56 15.03
N SER A 91 0.61 1.37 14.55
CA SER A 91 1.68 0.55 15.13
C SER A 91 2.59 -0.01 14.05
N GLU A 92 3.82 0.51 14.02
CA GLU A 92 4.94 0.01 13.22
C GLU A 92 5.21 -1.48 13.46
N VAL A 93 5.17 -1.90 14.73
CA VAL A 93 5.43 -3.29 15.11
C VAL A 93 4.39 -4.22 14.48
N ALA A 94 3.12 -3.83 14.51
CA ALA A 94 2.06 -4.61 13.89
C ALA A 94 2.19 -4.59 12.35
N ALA A 95 2.55 -3.44 11.75
CA ALA A 95 2.77 -3.35 10.31
C ALA A 95 3.89 -4.30 9.85
N TYR A 96 5.05 -4.29 10.51
CA TYR A 96 6.16 -5.21 10.21
C TYR A 96 5.81 -6.69 10.39
N GLN A 97 4.96 -7.02 11.36
CA GLN A 97 4.53 -8.41 11.59
C GLN A 97 3.64 -8.95 10.46
N HIS A 98 2.91 -8.08 9.76
CA HIS A 98 1.88 -8.48 8.79
C HIS A 98 2.24 -8.18 7.33
N GLU A 99 3.14 -7.23 7.07
CA GLU A 99 3.48 -6.79 5.71
C GLU A 99 3.96 -7.94 4.80
N GLN A 100 4.77 -8.85 5.35
CA GLN A 100 5.37 -9.94 4.58
C GLN A 100 4.35 -11.01 4.21
N ASP A 101 3.49 -11.38 5.16
CA ASP A 101 2.40 -12.31 4.90
C ASP A 101 1.45 -11.75 3.83
N LEU A 102 1.09 -10.47 3.93
CA LEU A 102 0.23 -9.81 2.95
C LEU A 102 0.89 -9.77 1.56
N ALA A 103 2.17 -9.44 1.49
CA ALA A 103 2.97 -9.44 0.28
C ALA A 103 3.07 -10.84 -0.36
N ASP A 104 3.31 -11.87 0.44
CA ASP A 104 3.40 -13.26 -0.03
C ASP A 104 2.05 -13.76 -0.55
N ARG A 105 0.94 -13.46 0.15
CA ARG A 105 -0.42 -13.77 -0.33
C ARG A 105 -0.75 -13.04 -1.63
N PHE A 106 -0.33 -11.78 -1.78
CA PHE A 106 -0.45 -11.07 -3.05
C PHE A 106 0.31 -11.78 -4.18
N ALA A 107 1.58 -12.14 -3.96
CA ALA A 107 2.40 -12.82 -4.96
C ALA A 107 1.79 -14.17 -5.38
N GLN A 108 1.28 -14.96 -4.42
CA GLN A 108 0.57 -16.21 -4.69
C GLN A 108 -0.71 -15.97 -5.52
N SER A 109 -1.45 -14.90 -5.22
CA SER A 109 -2.67 -14.54 -5.96
C SER A 109 -2.42 -14.22 -7.44
N LEU A 110 -1.22 -13.77 -7.81
CA LEU A 110 -0.83 -13.55 -9.19
C LEU A 110 -0.57 -14.88 -9.92
N THR A 111 0.09 -15.83 -9.25
CA THR A 111 0.37 -17.16 -9.82
C THR A 111 -0.87 -18.01 -10.01
N ALA A 112 -1.88 -17.88 -9.14
CA ALA A 112 -3.13 -18.62 -9.26
C ALA A 112 -4.04 -18.12 -10.41
N LYS A 113 -3.71 -16.97 -11.02
CA LYS A 113 -4.45 -16.35 -12.13
C LYS A 113 -3.73 -16.45 -13.48
N ALA A 114 -2.52 -17.02 -13.50
CA ALA A 114 -1.69 -17.23 -14.69
C ALA A 114 -1.90 -18.65 -15.24
#